data_AF-A0A8J7Y4W0-F1
#
_entry.id   AF-A0A8J7Y4W0-F1
#
_cell.length_a   1.000
_cell.length_b   1.000
_cell.length_c   1.000
_cell.angle_alpha   90.00
_cell.angle_beta   90.00
_cell.angle_gamma   90.00
#
_symmetry.space_group_name_H-M   'P 1'
#
loop_
_entity.id
_entity.type
_entity.pdbx_description
1 polymer ?
#
loop_
_entity_poly.entity_id
_entity_poly.type
_entity_poly.pdbx_seq_one_letter_code
_entity_poly.pdbx_strand_id
1 'polypeptide(L)'
;MTAKSNRVFLLGYLLLLVLVGSLLDTHEVQVTTHPADQTQPAVCGDLVVWTDERNGNEDIYGYNLSTKEEFQITSSSFPEFSPDIYGDIVVWVEAEAPDSWHIVSHNLSTGETTCLTAAGTLCENPAL
;
A
#
# COMPACT_ATOMS: atom_id res chain seq x y z
N MET A 1 59.42 -17.71 18.36
CA MET A 1 58.31 -16.76 18.55
C MET A 1 57.38 -16.91 17.36
N THR A 2 56.22 -17.53 17.53
CA THR A 2 55.35 -17.93 16.40
C THR A 2 54.09 -17.07 16.44
N ALA A 3 53.92 -16.21 15.44
CA ALA A 3 52.73 -15.37 15.29
C ALA A 3 51.51 -16.26 15.02
N LYS A 4 50.53 -16.27 15.94
CA LYS A 4 49.25 -16.96 15.72
C LYS A 4 48.42 -16.17 14.70
N SER A 5 47.87 -16.91 13.74
CA SER A 5 47.16 -16.39 12.56
C SER A 5 45.90 -15.59 12.92
N ASN A 6 45.87 -14.32 12.53
CA ASN A 6 44.70 -13.41 12.60
C ASN A 6 43.63 -13.66 11.52
N ARG A 7 43.79 -14.70 10.69
CA ARG A 7 42.91 -14.93 9.53
C ARG A 7 41.48 -15.33 9.91
N VAL A 8 41.30 -15.96 11.07
CA VAL A 8 39.96 -16.37 11.56
C VAL A 8 39.14 -15.15 12.00
N PHE A 9 39.76 -14.15 12.62
CA PHE A 9 39.09 -12.92 13.04
C PHE A 9 38.70 -12.03 11.84
N LEU A 10 39.57 -11.92 10.82
CA LEU A 10 39.24 -11.19 9.59
C LEU A 10 38.10 -11.84 8.80
N LEU A 11 38.07 -13.18 8.70
CA LEU A 11 37.00 -13.88 7.98
C LEU A 11 35.64 -13.75 8.69
N GLY A 12 35.62 -13.83 10.03
CA GLY A 12 34.40 -13.60 10.81
C GLY A 12 33.87 -12.17 10.69
N TYR A 13 34.76 -11.18 10.69
CA TYR A 13 34.41 -9.77 10.51
C TYR A 13 33.91 -9.47 9.09
N LEU A 14 34.55 -10.04 8.06
CA LEU A 14 34.12 -9.90 6.67
C LEU A 14 32.74 -10.56 6.43
N LEU A 15 32.49 -11.72 7.03
CA LEU A 15 31.20 -12.39 6.97
C LEU A 15 30.10 -11.57 7.67
N LEU A 16 30.42 -10.98 8.83
CA LEU A 16 29.51 -10.08 9.56
C LEU A 16 29.18 -8.83 8.73
N LEU A 17 30.17 -8.21 8.08
CA LEU A 17 29.96 -7.04 7.23
C LEU A 17 29.10 -7.35 6.00
N VAL A 18 29.26 -8.53 5.39
CA VAL A 18 28.41 -8.96 4.26
C VAL A 18 26.97 -9.20 4.73
N LEU A 19 26.77 -9.85 5.88
CA LEU A 19 25.44 -10.06 6.47
C LEU A 19 24.75 -8.74 6.82
N VAL A 20 25.48 -7.80 7.45
CA VAL A 20 24.96 -6.47 7.81
C VAL A 20 24.67 -5.64 6.56
N GLY A 21 25.52 -5.74 5.51
CA GLY A 21 25.29 -5.06 4.24
C GLY A 21 24.01 -5.54 3.53
N SER A 22 23.75 -6.86 3.50
CA SER A 22 22.50 -7.41 2.94
C SER A 22 21.25 -7.05 3.76
N LEU A 23 21.39 -6.73 5.04
CA LEU A 23 20.30 -6.27 5.91
C LEU A 23 19.97 -4.79 5.72
N LEU A 24 20.81 -4.04 5.00
CA LEU A 24 20.67 -2.60 4.76
C LEU A 24 20.45 -2.29 3.28
N ASP A 25 19.97 -3.26 2.49
CA ASP A 25 19.72 -3.07 1.06
C ASP A 25 18.50 -2.16 0.84
N THR A 26 18.76 -0.86 0.75
CA THR A 26 17.77 0.14 0.38
C THR A 26 17.80 0.30 -1.14
N HIS A 27 17.00 -0.50 -1.85
CA HIS A 27 16.76 -0.30 -3.28
C HIS A 27 15.34 0.19 -3.52
N GLU A 28 15.17 1.03 -4.54
CA GLU A 28 13.85 1.47 -4.99
C GLU A 28 13.10 0.30 -5.62
N VAL A 29 11.83 0.15 -5.26
CA VAL A 29 10.94 -0.85 -5.84
C VAL A 29 9.93 -0.14 -6.72
N GLN A 30 9.92 -0.47 -8.00
CA GLN A 30 8.87 -0.03 -8.91
C GLN A 30 7.64 -0.93 -8.71
N VAL A 31 6.55 -0.35 -8.19
CA VAL A 31 5.32 -1.10 -7.86
C VAL A 31 4.45 -1.38 -9.08
N THR A 32 4.49 -0.53 -10.10
CA THR A 32 3.78 -0.76 -11.36
C THR A 32 4.56 -0.22 -12.57
N THR A 33 4.33 -0.82 -13.74
CA THR A 33 4.92 -0.38 -15.02
C THR A 33 3.85 0.16 -15.98
N HIS A 34 2.63 0.37 -15.51
CA HIS A 34 1.55 0.85 -16.35
C HIS A 34 1.84 2.29 -16.83
N PRO A 35 1.62 2.64 -18.11
CA PRO A 35 1.98 3.95 -18.66
C PRO A 35 0.99 5.08 -18.34
N ALA A 36 -0.13 4.78 -17.68
CA ALA A 36 -1.11 5.79 -17.27
C ALA A 36 -0.58 6.60 -16.08
N ASP A 37 -1.34 7.61 -15.65
CA ASP A 37 -0.96 8.37 -14.46
C ASP A 37 -1.28 7.59 -13.19
N GLN A 38 -0.30 7.52 -12.28
CA GLN A 38 -0.46 7.02 -10.91
C GLN A 38 -0.20 8.15 -9.93
N THR A 39 -1.18 8.42 -9.06
CA THR A 39 -1.12 9.55 -8.13
C THR A 39 -1.61 9.15 -6.74
N GLN A 40 -1.38 10.05 -5.77
CA GLN A 40 -1.94 9.94 -4.41
C GLN A 40 -1.65 8.59 -3.72
N PRO A 41 -0.38 8.14 -3.65
CA PRO A 41 -0.06 6.88 -2.99
C PRO A 41 -0.17 6.99 -1.46
N ALA A 42 -0.62 5.91 -0.83
CA ALA A 42 -0.58 5.68 0.61
C ALA A 42 -0.01 4.27 0.90
N VAL A 43 0.56 4.07 2.09
CA VAL A 43 1.22 2.81 2.46
C VAL A 43 0.99 2.47 3.93
N CYS A 44 0.66 1.21 4.20
CA CYS A 44 0.59 0.65 5.55
C CYS A 44 1.16 -0.77 5.56
N GLY A 45 2.24 -0.98 6.31
CA GLY A 45 2.96 -2.26 6.30
C GLY A 45 3.47 -2.59 4.89
N ASP A 46 3.04 -3.73 4.36
CA ASP A 46 3.41 -4.19 3.02
C ASP A 46 2.41 -3.77 1.94
N LEU A 47 1.33 -3.08 2.29
CA LEU A 47 0.31 -2.68 1.33
C LEU A 47 0.53 -1.24 0.89
N VAL A 48 0.64 -1.04 -0.43
CA VAL A 48 0.65 0.26 -1.09
C VAL A 48 -0.67 0.40 -1.85
N VAL A 49 -1.34 1.54 -1.73
CA VAL A 49 -2.54 1.88 -2.51
C VAL A 49 -2.34 3.20 -3.23
N TRP A 50 -2.93 3.37 -4.40
CA TRP A 50 -2.81 4.61 -5.19
C TRP A 50 -4.02 4.79 -6.12
N THR A 51 -4.18 6.00 -6.63
CA THR A 51 -5.12 6.32 -7.71
C THR A 51 -4.46 6.06 -9.05
N ASP A 52 -5.14 5.33 -9.93
CA ASP A 52 -4.64 4.92 -11.24
C ASP A 52 -5.64 5.25 -12.34
N GLU A 53 -5.19 5.90 -13.42
CA GLU A 53 -6.04 6.32 -14.54
C GLU A 53 -6.05 5.33 -15.72
N ARG A 54 -5.55 4.10 -15.52
CA ARG A 54 -5.37 3.12 -16.62
C ARG A 54 -6.63 2.69 -17.35
N ASN A 55 -7.80 2.83 -16.72
CA ASN A 55 -9.07 2.38 -17.28
C ASN A 55 -9.91 3.53 -17.88
N GLY A 56 -9.35 4.73 -17.99
CA GLY A 56 -10.04 5.91 -18.55
C GLY A 56 -10.87 6.69 -17.53
N ASN A 57 -10.79 6.31 -16.26
CA ASN A 57 -11.23 7.00 -15.05
C ASN A 57 -10.22 6.73 -13.93
N GLU A 58 -10.29 7.49 -12.85
CA GLU A 58 -9.58 7.25 -11.60
C GLU A 58 -10.17 6.02 -10.90
N ASP A 59 -9.36 4.98 -10.74
CA ASP A 59 -9.66 3.81 -9.92
C ASP A 59 -8.63 3.70 -8.79
N ILE A 60 -8.98 2.99 -7.70
CA ILE A 60 -8.03 2.64 -6.64
C ILE A 60 -7.37 1.29 -6.96
N TYR A 61 -6.04 1.29 -6.97
CA TYR A 61 -5.21 0.09 -7.09
C TYR A 61 -4.41 -0.15 -5.83
N GLY A 62 -4.00 -1.41 -5.65
CA GLY A 62 -3.21 -1.88 -4.53
C GLY A 62 -2.03 -2.75 -4.98
N TYR A 63 -0.99 -2.79 -4.16
CA TYR A 63 0.18 -3.64 -4.32
C TYR A 63 0.61 -4.19 -2.98
N ASN A 64 0.84 -5.50 -2.90
CA ASN A 64 1.43 -6.13 -1.75
C ASN A 64 2.94 -6.33 -1.97
N LEU A 65 3.77 -5.61 -1.22
CA LEU A 65 5.23 -5.64 -1.29
C LEU A 65 5.82 -7.02 -0.94
N SER A 66 5.16 -7.76 -0.05
CA SER A 66 5.57 -9.10 0.38
C SER A 66 5.26 -10.16 -0.68
N THR A 67 4.06 -10.17 -1.25
CA THR A 67 3.67 -11.16 -2.28
C THR A 67 4.06 -10.74 -3.69
N LYS A 68 4.37 -9.45 -3.88
CA LYS A 68 4.65 -8.81 -5.17
C LYS A 68 3.47 -8.83 -6.14
N GLU A 69 2.26 -8.77 -5.58
CA GLU A 69 1.02 -8.83 -6.33
C GLU A 69 0.36 -7.47 -6.39
N GLU A 70 0.06 -7.05 -7.61
CA GLU A 70 -0.78 -5.89 -7.91
C GLU A 70 -2.24 -6.34 -8.05
N PHE A 71 -3.17 -5.55 -7.52
CA PHE A 71 -4.61 -5.83 -7.59
C PHE A 71 -5.42 -4.53 -7.71
N GLN A 72 -6.58 -4.63 -8.33
CA GLN A 72 -7.53 -3.53 -8.47
C GLN A 72 -8.53 -3.57 -7.30
N ILE A 73 -8.80 -2.43 -6.67
CA ILE A 73 -9.74 -2.31 -5.55
C ILE A 73 -11.10 -1.80 -6.05
N THR A 74 -11.11 -0.78 -6.90
CA THR A 74 -12.35 -0.23 -7.52
C THR A 74 -12.32 -0.39 -9.03
N SER A 75 -13.50 -0.50 -9.64
CA SER A 75 -13.69 -0.70 -11.08
C SER A 75 -15.01 -0.11 -11.56
N SER A 76 -15.49 0.91 -10.85
CA SER A 76 -16.78 1.53 -11.14
C SER A 76 -16.64 2.46 -12.35
N SER A 77 -17.76 3.00 -12.83
CA SER A 77 -17.73 4.02 -13.90
C SER A 77 -17.51 5.44 -13.37
N PHE A 78 -17.45 5.61 -12.05
CA PHE A 78 -17.24 6.89 -11.40
C PHE A 78 -15.78 7.04 -10.97
N PRO A 79 -15.29 8.26 -10.77
CA PRO A 79 -13.95 8.48 -10.27
C PRO A 79 -13.86 8.11 -8.78
N GLU A 80 -12.85 7.30 -8.45
CA GLU A 80 -12.41 7.03 -7.09
C GLU A 80 -10.96 7.47 -6.89
N PHE A 81 -10.70 8.30 -5.89
CA PHE A 81 -9.38 8.89 -5.71
C PHE A 81 -9.04 9.19 -4.24
N SER A 82 -7.79 9.60 -4.02
CA SER A 82 -7.21 9.95 -2.72
C SER A 82 -7.34 8.81 -1.70
N PRO A 83 -6.79 7.62 -2.01
CA PRO A 83 -6.85 6.52 -1.08
C PRO A 83 -5.97 6.78 0.15
N ASP A 84 -6.39 6.25 1.29
CA ASP A 84 -5.57 6.06 2.47
C ASP A 84 -5.78 4.63 3.02
N ILE A 85 -4.83 4.12 3.81
CA ILE A 85 -4.84 2.73 4.26
C ILE A 85 -4.36 2.59 5.71
N TYR A 86 -5.09 1.76 6.48
CA TYR A 86 -4.68 1.32 7.81
C TYR A 86 -5.07 -0.14 8.05
N GLY A 87 -4.06 -0.99 8.25
CA GLY A 87 -4.28 -2.44 8.31
C GLY A 87 -4.89 -2.93 7.00
N ASP A 88 -6.03 -3.60 7.08
CA ASP A 88 -6.76 -4.09 5.91
C ASP A 88 -7.84 -3.12 5.41
N ILE A 89 -7.99 -1.95 6.02
CA ILE A 89 -9.00 -0.96 5.64
C ILE A 89 -8.39 0.06 4.69
N VAL A 90 -8.94 0.15 3.49
CA VAL A 90 -8.67 1.20 2.51
C VAL A 90 -9.84 2.17 2.52
N VAL A 91 -9.59 3.47 2.55
CA VAL A 91 -10.60 4.51 2.43
C VAL A 91 -10.31 5.40 1.23
N TRP A 92 -11.33 5.88 0.53
CA TRP A 92 -11.18 6.78 -0.63
C TRP A 92 -12.37 7.73 -0.76
N VAL A 93 -12.22 8.70 -1.65
CA VAL A 93 -13.31 9.56 -2.13
C VAL A 93 -13.89 8.93 -3.39
N GLU A 94 -15.22 8.77 -3.44
CA GLU A 94 -15.95 8.22 -4.59
C GLU A 94 -17.09 9.15 -5.00
N ALA A 95 -17.37 9.21 -6.31
CA ALA A 95 -18.58 9.83 -6.83
C ALA A 95 -19.70 8.80 -7.08
N GLU A 96 -20.94 9.15 -6.76
CA GLU A 96 -22.13 8.35 -7.16
C GLU A 96 -22.95 9.03 -8.27
N ALA A 97 -22.72 10.33 -8.48
CA ALA A 97 -23.36 11.18 -9.47
C ALA A 97 -22.54 12.48 -9.62
N PRO A 98 -22.75 13.28 -10.69
CA PRO A 98 -22.19 14.62 -10.75
C PRO A 98 -22.51 15.40 -9.47
N ASP A 99 -21.48 15.97 -8.83
CA ASP A 99 -21.54 16.71 -7.57
C ASP A 99 -21.93 15.90 -6.31
N SER A 100 -21.92 14.56 -6.36
CA SER A 100 -22.09 13.69 -5.19
C SER A 100 -20.76 13.04 -4.82
N TRP A 101 -20.24 13.35 -3.64
CA TRP A 101 -18.94 12.84 -3.17
C TRP A 101 -19.11 12.16 -1.82
N HIS A 102 -18.60 10.94 -1.72
CA HIS A 102 -18.70 10.12 -0.52
C HIS A 102 -17.32 9.64 -0.07
N ILE A 103 -17.17 9.47 1.25
CA ILE A 103 -16.03 8.71 1.78
C ILE A 103 -16.47 7.27 1.93
N VAL A 104 -15.75 6.37 1.29
CA VAL A 104 -16.04 4.94 1.29
C VAL A 104 -14.86 4.21 1.91
N SER A 105 -15.16 3.17 2.67
CA SER A 105 -14.16 2.26 3.24
C SER A 105 -14.37 0.85 2.69
N HIS A 106 -13.28 0.15 2.41
CA HIS A 106 -13.28 -1.26 2.04
C HIS A 106 -12.28 -2.04 2.87
N ASN A 107 -12.73 -3.20 3.34
CA ASN A 107 -11.90 -4.13 4.08
C ASN A 107 -11.36 -5.21 3.12
N LEU A 108 -10.07 -5.18 2.85
CA LEU A 108 -9.38 -6.11 1.95
C LEU A 108 -9.46 -7.57 2.41
N SER A 109 -9.59 -7.81 3.71
CA SER A 109 -9.66 -9.17 4.28
C SER A 109 -11.05 -9.78 4.15
N THR A 110 -12.11 -8.98 4.25
CA THR A 110 -13.50 -9.45 4.22
C THR A 110 -14.20 -9.19 2.89
N GLY A 111 -13.67 -8.29 2.07
CA GLY A 111 -14.30 -7.77 0.86
C GLY A 111 -15.48 -6.83 1.12
N GLU A 112 -15.71 -6.41 2.36
CA GLU A 112 -16.83 -5.55 2.75
C GLU A 112 -16.56 -4.09 2.40
N THR A 113 -17.54 -3.42 1.77
CA THR A 113 -17.48 -1.99 1.44
C THR A 113 -18.60 -1.24 2.16
N THR A 114 -18.27 -0.11 2.78
CA THR A 114 -19.20 0.74 3.54
C THR A 114 -19.01 2.20 3.17
N CYS A 115 -20.11 2.90 2.85
CA CYS A 115 -20.11 4.36 2.71
C CYS A 115 -20.19 5.02 4.09
N LEU A 116 -19.14 5.76 4.47
CA LEU A 116 -19.03 6.42 5.78
C LEU A 116 -19.83 7.72 5.87
N THR A 117 -20.28 8.27 4.74
CA THR A 117 -21.01 9.54 4.67
C THR A 117 -22.51 9.40 4.39
N ALA A 118 -23.00 8.18 4.13
CA ALA A 118 -24.42 7.95 3.89
C ALA A 118 -25.22 8.20 5.18
N ALA A 119 -25.92 9.34 5.23
CA ALA A 119 -26.92 9.63 6.26
C ALA A 119 -28.11 8.67 6.09
N GLY A 120 -27.96 7.45 6.59
CA GLY A 120 -28.97 6.39 6.46
C GLY A 120 -28.69 5.13 7.26
N THR A 121 -27.44 4.82 7.59
CA THR A 121 -27.11 3.64 8.41
C THR A 121 -25.97 3.93 9.38
N LEU A 122 -26.36 4.43 10.56
CA LEU A 122 -25.67 4.26 11.85
C LEU A 122 -24.16 4.57 11.89
N CYS A 123 -23.81 5.86 11.93
CA CYS A 123 -22.81 6.30 12.91
C CYS A 123 -23.52 6.54 14.24
N GLU A 124 -24.02 5.49 14.89
CA GLU A 124 -24.17 5.60 16.34
C GLU A 124 -22.77 5.70 16.92
N ASN A 125 -22.46 6.90 17.40
CA ASN A 125 -21.36 7.17 18.29
C ASN A 125 -21.34 6.10 19.40
N PRO A 126 -20.36 5.17 19.46
CA PRO A 126 -20.15 4.41 20.67
C PRO A 126 -19.66 5.40 21.73
N ALA A 127 -20.60 5.77 22.60
CA ALA A 127 -20.49 6.66 23.73
C ALA A 127 -19.07 6.78 24.34
N LEU A 128 -18.68 8.04 24.62
CA LEU A 128 -17.80 8.37 25.75
C LEU A 128 -18.50 8.05 27.07
#